data_AF-A0A1F6IBG9-F1
#
_entry.id   AF-A0A1F6IBG9-F1
#
_cell.length_a   1.000
_cell.length_b   1.000
_cell.length_c   1.000
_cell.angle_alpha   90.00
_cell.angle_beta   90.00
_cell.angle_gamma   90.00
#
_symmetry.space_group_name_H-M   'P 1'
#
loop_
_entity.id
_entity.type
_entity.pdbx_description
1 polymer ?
#
loop_
_entity_poly.entity_id
_entity_poly.type
_entity_poly.pdbx_seq_one_letter_code
_entity_poly.pdbx_strand_id
1 'polypeptide(L)' 'MSVVIRLSKMGRKGEARYRLVVMEKRTRRNGKPIEVLGRFEKTTSGSKNEINKERYNYWISQGAKPSIAVSQIVNKNKA' A
#
# COMPACT_ATOMS: atom_id res chain seq x y z
N MET A 1 -8.09 -18.44 -3.55
CA MET A 1 -6.96 -17.50 -3.35
C MET A 1 -7.44 -16.08 -3.60
N SER A 2 -7.02 -15.08 -2.82
CA SER A 2 -7.40 -13.68 -3.03
C SER A 2 -6.18 -12.78 -2.80
N VAL A 3 -5.80 -12.03 -3.85
CA VAL A 3 -4.73 -11.04 -3.82
C VAL A 3 -5.30 -9.72 -3.33
N VAL A 4 -4.59 -9.07 -2.41
CA VAL A 4 -4.98 -7.79 -1.82
C VAL A 4 -3.84 -6.79 -1.91
N ILE A 5 -4.21 -5.52 -2.05
CA ILE A 5 -3.29 -4.39 -1.94
C ILE A 5 -3.46 -3.80 -0.54
N ARG A 6 -2.42 -3.86 0.28
CA ARG A 6 -2.49 -3.42 1.68
C ARG A 6 -1.22 -2.71 2.14
N LEU A 7 -1.33 -2.04 3.28
CA LEU A 7 -0.19 -1.39 3.94
C LEU A 7 0.56 -2.39 4.81
N SER A 8 1.87 -2.51 4.58
CA SER A 8 2.80 -3.22 5.44
C SER A 8 3.53 -2.22 6.32
N LYS A 9 3.56 -2.46 7.64
CA LYS A 9 4.18 -1.54 8.60
C LYS A 9 5.69 -1.64 8.49
N MET A 10 6.35 -0.49 8.31
CA MET A 10 7.80 -0.36 8.30
C MET A 10 8.24 0.68 9.33
N GLY A 11 9.50 0.64 9.74
CA GLY A 11 10.11 1.65 10.61
C GLY A 11 10.04 1.34 12.10
N ARG A 12 10.47 2.31 12.90
CA ARG A 12 10.59 2.19 14.36
C ARG A 12 9.25 2.38 15.06
N LYS A 13 9.19 1.99 16.34
CA LYS A 13 8.05 2.32 17.21
C LYS A 13 7.85 3.85 17.21
N GLY A 14 6.62 4.30 16.98
CA GLY A 14 6.28 5.73 16.88
C GLY A 14 6.34 6.32 15.47
N GLU A 15 7.05 5.67 14.52
CA GLU A 15 7.12 6.17 13.14
C GLU A 15 5.96 5.64 12.29
N ALA A 16 5.23 6.54 11.62
CA ALA A 16 4.13 6.19 10.73
C ALA A 16 4.61 5.94 9.29
N ARG A 17 5.50 4.95 9.10
CA ARG A 17 5.99 4.51 7.79
C ARG A 17 5.35 3.20 7.34
N TYR A 18 4.97 3.14 6.07
CA TYR A 18 4.28 1.99 5.49
C TYR A 18 4.76 1.74 4.06
N ARG A 19 4.72 0.48 3.64
CA ARG A 19 4.87 0.09 2.23
C ARG A 19 3.52 -0.29 1.67
N LEU A 20 3.23 0.14 0.45
CA LEU A 20 2.08 -0.34 -0.31
C LEU A 20 2.50 -1.63 -1.02
N VAL A 21 1.89 -2.76 -0.64
CA VAL A 21 2.30 -4.08 -1.12
C VAL A 21 1.12 -4.87 -1.67
N VAL A 22 1.42 -5.69 -2.67
CA VAL A 22 0.53 -6.71 -3.21
C VAL A 22 0.91 -8.05 -2.59
N MET A 23 -0.05 -8.72 -1.96
CA MET A 23 0.16 -10.06 -1.40
C MET A 23 -1.14 -10.82 -1.23
N GLU A 24 -1.05 -12.13 -1.01
CA GLU A 24 -2.23 -12.94 -0.71
C GLU A 24 -2.82 -12.59 0.66
N LYS A 25 -4.15 -12.56 0.77
CA LYS A 25 -4.88 -12.19 2.00
C LYS A 25 -4.44 -12.97 3.25
N ARG A 26 -4.14 -14.27 3.10
CA ARG A 26 -3.75 -15.18 4.19
C ARG A 26 -2.35 -14.95 4.76
N THR A 27 -1.51 -14.19 4.07
CA THR A 27 -0.14 -13.95 4.52
C THR A 27 -0.11 -13.01 5.73
N ARG A 28 0.92 -13.12 6.57
CA ARG A 28 1.16 -12.20 7.69
C ARG A 28 1.30 -10.75 7.18
N ARG A 29 0.87 -9.76 7.97
CA ARG A 29 0.87 -8.33 7.60
C ARG A 29 2.19 -7.84 7.00
N ASN A 30 3.31 -8.24 7.61
CA ASN A 30 4.67 -7.85 7.19
C ASN A 30 5.43 -9.03 6.53
N GLY A 31 4.72 -10.02 5.98
CA GLY A 31 5.32 -11.14 5.27
C GLY A 31 5.91 -10.76 3.90
N LYS A 32 6.45 -11.75 3.19
CA LYS A 32 7.00 -11.58 1.83
C LYS A 32 5.88 -11.12 0.87
N PRO A 33 6.00 -9.93 0.25
CA PRO A 33 5.04 -9.49 -0.76
C PRO A 33 5.35 -10.11 -2.12
N ILE A 34 4.35 -10.12 -3.00
CA ILE A 34 4.52 -10.43 -4.43
C ILE A 34 5.23 -9.25 -5.11
N GLU A 35 4.73 -8.04 -4.84
CA GLU A 35 5.27 -6.80 -5.39
C GLU A 35 5.11 -5.64 -4.39
N VAL A 36 6.05 -4.70 -4.41
CA VAL A 36 5.97 -3.44 -3.66
C VAL A 36 5.62 -2.33 -4.65
N LEU A 37 4.43 -1.75 -4.51
CA LEU A 37 3.93 -0.70 -5.40
C LEU A 37 4.36 0.71 -4.99
N GLY A 38 4.85 0.87 -3.76
CA GLY A 38 5.17 2.19 -3.24
C GLY A 38 5.39 2.27 -1.74
N ARG A 39 5.52 3.50 -1.25
CA ARG A 39 5.74 3.85 0.15
C ARG A 39 4.82 4.98 0.56
N PHE A 40 4.37 4.92 1.80
CA PHE A 40 3.53 5.92 2.44
C PHE A 40 4.15 6.28 3.78
N GLU A 41 4.53 7.54 3.95
CA GLU A 41 5.10 8.03 5.19
C GLU A 41 4.32 9.25 5.67
N LYS A 42 3.83 9.20 6.91
CA LYS A 42 3.25 10.37 7.58
C LYS A 42 4.32 10.98 8.50
N THR A 43 4.72 12.21 8.20
CA THR A 43 5.67 13.00 8.98
C THR A 43 4.97 14.21 9.60
N THR A 44 5.64 14.92 10.49
CA THR A 44 5.12 16.14 11.12
C THR A 44 4.81 17.23 10.08
N SER A 45 5.59 17.29 9.00
CA SER A 45 5.45 18.28 7.93
C SER A 45 4.46 17.88 6.82
N GLY A 46 3.81 16.70 6.91
CA GLY A 46 2.84 16.25 5.91
C GLY A 46 2.86 14.74 5.64
N SER A 47 2.31 14.33 4.49
CA SER A 47 2.33 12.93 4.02
C SER A 47 3.12 12.81 2.72
N LYS A 48 4.13 11.95 2.72
CA LYS A 48 4.89 11.57 1.52
C LYS A 48 4.35 10.27 0.95
N ASN A 49 3.85 10.33 -0.28
CA ASN A 49 3.19 9.21 -0.94
C ASN A 49 3.89 8.95 -2.29
N GLU A 50 4.71 7.92 -2.34
CA GLU A 50 5.36 7.47 -3.58
C GLU A 50 4.67 6.20 -4.03
N ILE A 51 3.76 6.29 -5.01
CA ILE A 51 2.97 5.15 -5.50
C ILE A 51 3.12 5.03 -7.00
N ASN A 52 3.52 3.85 -7.48
CA ASN A 52 3.49 3.52 -8.89
C ASN A 52 2.02 3.26 -9.32
N LYS A 53 1.40 4.29 -9.92
CA LYS A 53 0.00 4.24 -10.36
C LYS A 53 -0.24 3.22 -11.48
N GLU A 54 0.73 3.03 -12.38
CA GLU A 54 0.62 2.08 -13.49
C GLU A 54 0.50 0.65 -12.97
N ARG A 55 1.42 0.24 -12.10
CA ARG A 55 1.39 -1.09 -11.47
C ARG A 55 0.18 -1.27 -10.56
N TYR A 56 -0.22 -0.23 -9.85
CA TYR A 56 -1.44 -0.27 -9.05
C TYR A 56 -2.67 -0.58 -9.92
N ASN A 57 -2.85 0.15 -11.03
CA ASN A 57 -3.98 -0.06 -11.94
C ASN A 57 -3.96 -1.44 -12.60
N TYR A 58 -2.77 -1.96 -12.94
CA TYR A 58 -2.60 -3.33 -13.41
C TYR A 58 -3.13 -4.34 -12.38
N TRP A 59 -2.74 -4.23 -11.11
CA TRP A 59 -3.22 -5.17 -10.09
C TRP A 59 -4.72 -5.07 -9.83
N ILE A 60 -5.28 -3.86 -9.90
CA ILE A 60 -6.74 -3.67 -9.84
C ILE A 60 -7.43 -4.37 -11.02
N SER A 61 -6.90 -4.27 -12.25
CA SER A 61 -7.48 -4.94 -13.42
C SER A 61 -7.38 -6.47 -13.34
N GLN A 62 -6.35 -6.99 -12.66
CA GLN A 62 -6.22 -8.41 -12.32
C GLN A 62 -7.12 -8.86 -11.16
N GLY A 63 -7.96 -7.97 -10.60
CA GLY A 63 -8.91 -8.30 -9.54
C GLY A 63 -8.34 -8.22 -8.12
N ALA A 64 -7.18 -7.60 -7.92
CA ALA A 64 -6.67 -7.33 -6.57
C ALA A 64 -7.58 -6.34 -5.83
N LYS A 65 -7.90 -6.64 -4.58
CA LYS A 65 -8.76 -5.77 -3.76
C LYS A 65 -7.92 -4.86 -2.86
N PRO A 66 -8.00 -3.53 -2.99
CA PRO A 66 -7.31 -2.61 -2.08
C PRO A 66 -8.02 -2.52 -0.73
N SER A 67 -7.27 -2.29 0.34
CA SER A 67 -7.87 -1.96 1.63
C SER A 67 -8.42 -0.53 1.65
N ILE A 68 -9.36 -0.25 2.57
CA ILE A 68 -10.01 1.07 2.68
C ILE A 68 -8.98 2.20 2.79
N ALA A 69 -7.95 2.02 3.64
CA ALA A 69 -6.88 3.01 3.81
C ALA A 69 -6.07 3.22 2.51
N VAL A 70 -5.80 2.16 1.75
CA VAL A 70 -5.09 2.27 0.47
C VAL A 70 -5.92 3.07 -0.53
N SER A 71 -7.21 2.76 -0.66
CA SER A 71 -8.12 3.49 -1.55
C SER A 71 -8.18 4.98 -1.20
N GLN A 72 -8.20 5.33 0.09
CA GLN A 72 -8.16 6.72 0.54
C GLN A 72 -6.84 7.42 0.18
N ILE A 73 -5.70 6.76 0.38
CA ILE A 73 -4.37 7.33 0.06
C ILE A 73 -4.24 7.56 -1.45
N VAL A 74 -4.70 6.62 -2.28
CA VAL A 74 -4.63 6.73 -3.75
C VAL A 74 -5.58 7.82 -4.26
N ASN A 75 -6.80 7.89 -3.74
CA ASN A 75 -7.80 8.88 -4.15
C ASN A 75 -7.48 10.31 -3.67
N LYS A 76 -6.73 10.47 -2.57
CA LYS A 76 -6.32 11.81 -2.11
C LYS A 76 -5.38 12.52 -3.10
N ASN A 77 -4.72 11.77 -3.99
CA ASN A 77 -3.86 12.28 -5.06
C ASN A 77 -4.63 12.60 -6.37
N LYS A 78 -5.95 12.76 -6.33
CA LYS A 78 -6.81 13.10 -7.49
C LYS A 78 -7.24 14.58 -7.52
N ALA A 79 -6.66 15.44 -6.69
CA ALA A 79 -6.85 16.89 -6.73
C ALA A 79 -5.67 17.57 -7.41
#